data_AF-A0A7J6TNI9-F1
#
_entry.id   AF-A0A7J6TNI9-F1
#
_cell.length_a   1.000
_cell.length_b   1.000
_cell.length_c   1.000
_cell.angle_alpha   90.00
_cell.angle_beta   90.00
_cell.angle_gamma   90.00
#
_symmetry.space_group_name_H-M   'P 1'
#
loop_
_entity.id
_entity.type
_entity.pdbx_description
1 polymer ?
#
loop_
_entity_poly.entity_id
_entity_poly.type
_entity_poly.pdbx_seq_one_letter_code
_entity_poly.pdbx_strand_id
1 'polypeptide(L)'
;GHVFVYERDCGEDHGGSHCHSTDSSGAWSVHCYTAFDSSRPSEKVEDFLNSIEAVSQLTPNGSKFLTNEAHWQYNLDQFEGVRLASSSLLMDEYFSRLNHFLLDRIDKLANINMLQVENVCDHGLELNAKLEERATVLGRQYPKGKGYSRPPVFSIPFLFVVPFLLSRWLVISMKPPVPPALTGLASSMIPLSLVGCLLITLSAASVDDIPLNHYPMIMSHDAGMGYTEDSLQNIVRWSKNQVGHLKQQVDCGARAFDMRGACGDDGVVRIHHGIFVIDVPLRKALEDLIAAAGERPEELLLVQYQQYLPDTEECRREVWKVSEELGLMKSLGGGGDSCEKLRGLTVGEAKDYGKLANGGHIFVFEAGENCTLGRGNLNCYTKPDDSQTFESC
;
A
#
# COMPACT_ATOMS: atom_id res chain seq x y z
N GLY A 1 -2.18 11.37 -33.41
CA GLY A 1 -0.95 10.78 -33.93
C GLY A 1 -0.06 10.50 -32.74
N HIS A 2 0.05 9.23 -32.34
CA HIS A 2 0.89 8.82 -31.22
C HIS A 2 2.32 8.72 -31.74
N VAL A 3 3.19 9.65 -31.33
CA VAL A 3 4.62 9.52 -31.55
C VAL A 3 5.12 8.59 -30.44
N PHE A 4 5.13 7.30 -30.74
CA PHE A 4 5.91 6.36 -29.97
C PHE A 4 7.37 6.60 -30.31
N VAL A 5 8.18 7.01 -29.33
CA VAL A 5 9.64 6.91 -29.48
C VAL A 5 9.98 5.43 -29.37
N TYR A 6 9.90 4.73 -30.51
CA TYR A 6 10.51 3.42 -30.65
C TYR A 6 12.01 3.60 -30.62
N GLU A 7 12.69 2.93 -29.69
CA GLU A 7 14.05 2.51 -29.96
C GLU A 7 13.99 1.54 -31.14
N ARG A 8 14.62 1.94 -32.24
CA ARG A 8 14.77 1.11 -33.43
C ARG A 8 15.74 -0.01 -33.08
N ASP A 9 15.21 -1.21 -32.97
CA ASP A 9 15.87 -2.51 -33.06
C ASP A 9 17.37 -2.43 -33.38
N CYS A 10 18.21 -2.42 -32.34
CA CYS A 10 19.66 -2.58 -32.48
C CYS A 10 19.95 -4.07 -32.70
N GLY A 11 19.76 -4.52 -33.94
CA GLY A 11 20.05 -5.89 -34.37
C GLY A 11 21.49 -6.33 -34.06
N GLU A 12 21.66 -7.65 -33.99
CA GLU A 12 22.77 -8.41 -33.37
C GLU A 12 24.21 -8.18 -33.91
N ASP A 13 24.48 -7.21 -34.78
CA ASP A 13 25.76 -7.12 -35.50
C ASP A 13 26.83 -6.21 -34.86
N HIS A 14 26.59 -5.60 -33.70
CA HIS A 14 27.60 -4.76 -33.04
C HIS A 14 27.86 -5.18 -31.59
N GLY A 15 28.85 -6.06 -31.45
CA GLY A 15 29.36 -6.50 -30.17
C GLY A 15 29.89 -5.34 -29.33
N GLY A 16 29.48 -5.32 -28.06
CA GLY A 16 30.26 -4.76 -26.96
C GLY A 16 30.07 -3.27 -26.69
N SER A 17 29.60 -3.01 -25.48
CA SER A 17 29.73 -1.79 -24.67
C SER A 17 28.95 -0.54 -25.11
N HIS A 18 27.89 -0.29 -24.35
CA HIS A 18 27.19 0.99 -24.15
C HIS A 18 26.30 1.48 -25.30
N CYS A 19 25.01 1.18 -25.20
CA CYS A 19 23.95 1.96 -25.83
C CYS A 19 23.86 3.35 -25.15
N HIS A 20 24.84 4.21 -25.40
CA HIS A 20 24.65 5.65 -25.27
C HIS A 20 24.04 6.15 -26.58
N SER A 21 22.71 6.20 -26.65
CA SER A 21 22.03 6.97 -27.67
C SER A 21 21.96 8.44 -27.21
N THR A 22 23.08 9.14 -27.32
CA THR A 22 23.02 10.56 -27.66
C THR A 22 22.91 10.62 -29.18
N ASP A 23 21.92 11.34 -29.71
CA ASP A 23 22.22 12.00 -30.96
C ASP A 23 23.25 13.10 -30.65
N SER A 24 24.12 13.41 -31.59
CA SER A 24 25.17 14.42 -31.43
C SER A 24 24.64 15.85 -31.27
N SER A 25 23.33 16.05 -31.06
CA SER A 25 22.66 17.35 -30.99
C SER A 25 22.25 17.78 -29.57
N GLY A 26 22.42 16.92 -28.56
CA GLY A 26 22.00 17.22 -27.18
C GLY A 26 20.50 16.99 -26.95
N ALA A 27 19.87 16.11 -27.73
CA ALA A 27 18.48 15.74 -27.54
C ALA A 27 18.25 14.86 -26.30
N TRP A 28 17.06 14.98 -25.71
CA TRP A 28 16.59 14.12 -24.62
C TRP A 28 16.52 12.66 -25.07
N SER A 29 17.07 11.74 -24.29
CA SER A 29 16.88 10.32 -24.50
C SER A 29 15.82 9.77 -23.53
N VAL A 30 14.80 9.11 -24.08
CA VAL A 30 13.69 8.52 -23.31
C VAL A 30 13.98 7.04 -23.15
N HIS A 31 14.30 6.61 -21.91
CA HIS A 31 14.80 5.24 -21.63
C HIS A 31 13.93 4.45 -20.65
N CYS A 32 12.63 4.76 -20.58
CA CYS A 32 11.81 4.27 -19.48
C CYS A 32 11.17 2.90 -19.72
N TYR A 33 10.87 2.57 -20.98
CA TYR A 33 10.18 1.34 -21.33
C TYR A 33 10.94 0.66 -22.47
N THR A 34 11.27 -0.61 -22.31
CA THR A 34 11.80 -1.44 -23.40
C THR A 34 10.68 -1.75 -24.40
N ALA A 35 11.03 -2.30 -25.57
CA ALA A 35 10.02 -2.95 -26.41
C ALA A 35 9.17 -3.93 -25.56
N PHE A 36 7.90 -4.10 -25.94
CA PHE A 36 6.85 -4.89 -25.26
C PHE A 36 7.19 -6.37 -24.91
N ASP A 37 8.43 -6.83 -25.14
CA ASP A 37 8.94 -8.09 -24.60
C ASP A 37 9.25 -7.95 -23.11
N SER A 38 8.22 -8.26 -22.33
CA SER A 38 7.92 -7.68 -21.03
C SER A 38 8.18 -8.63 -19.85
N SER A 39 9.11 -9.58 -20.03
CA SER A 39 9.45 -10.56 -18.99
C SER A 39 10.30 -9.99 -17.84
N ARG A 40 10.88 -8.80 -18.00
CA ARG A 40 11.71 -8.15 -16.99
C ARG A 40 11.48 -6.63 -16.93
N PRO A 41 11.63 -5.98 -15.76
CA PRO A 41 11.63 -4.53 -15.66
C PRO A 41 12.83 -3.92 -16.39
N SER A 42 12.71 -2.66 -16.80
CA SER A 42 13.87 -1.87 -17.22
C SER A 42 14.81 -1.67 -16.02
N GLU A 43 16.08 -1.36 -16.26
CA GLU A 43 17.06 -1.12 -15.18
C GLU A 43 16.58 -0.04 -14.20
N LYS A 44 15.99 1.05 -14.70
CA LYS A 44 15.43 2.11 -13.84
C LYS A 44 14.24 1.63 -12.99
N VAL A 45 13.35 0.81 -13.56
CA VAL A 45 12.21 0.25 -12.81
C VAL A 45 12.72 -0.75 -11.77
N GLU A 46 13.72 -1.57 -12.11
CA GLU A 46 14.35 -2.52 -11.19
C GLU A 46 15.02 -1.80 -10.01
N ASP A 47 15.81 -0.75 -10.26
CA ASP A 47 16.43 0.08 -9.22
C ASP A 47 15.38 0.71 -8.30
N PHE A 48 14.26 1.16 -8.87
CA PHE A 48 13.14 1.68 -8.09
C PHE A 48 12.46 0.62 -7.22
N LEU A 49 12.20 -0.57 -7.76
CA LEU A 49 11.65 -1.68 -6.99
C LEU A 49 12.59 -2.07 -5.83
N ASN A 50 13.90 -2.01 -6.06
CA ASN A 50 14.91 -2.26 -5.02
C ASN A 50 14.91 -1.16 -3.95
N SER A 51 14.67 0.10 -4.31
CA SER A 51 14.54 1.20 -3.34
C SER A 51 13.28 1.05 -2.47
N ILE A 52 12.15 0.67 -3.05
CA ILE A 52 10.91 0.34 -2.33
C ILE A 52 11.16 -0.82 -1.35
N GLU A 53 11.85 -1.87 -1.80
CA GLU A 53 12.23 -2.99 -0.95
C GLU A 53 13.09 -2.52 0.23
N ALA A 54 14.07 -1.64 0.00
CA ALA A 54 14.89 -1.07 1.06
C ALA A 54 14.09 -0.22 2.06
N VAL A 55 13.17 0.63 1.59
CA VAL A 55 12.27 1.42 2.46
C VAL A 55 11.38 0.51 3.29
N SER A 56 10.88 -0.58 2.71
CA SER A 56 10.04 -1.54 3.44
C SER A 56 10.77 -2.26 4.59
N GLN A 57 12.12 -2.28 4.58
CA GLN A 57 12.89 -2.86 5.70
C GLN A 57 12.90 -1.94 6.94
N LEU A 58 12.50 -0.67 6.79
CA LEU A 58 12.36 0.23 7.92
C LEU A 58 11.20 -0.21 8.80
N THR A 59 11.46 -0.40 10.09
CA THR A 59 10.40 -0.70 11.07
C THR A 59 9.65 0.60 11.41
N PRO A 60 8.31 0.66 11.26
CA PRO A 60 7.53 1.80 11.70
C PRO A 60 7.77 2.07 13.19
N ASN A 61 8.29 3.24 13.53
CA ASN A 61 8.52 3.59 14.94
C ASN A 61 7.20 4.08 15.57
N GLY A 62 6.60 3.25 16.43
CA GLY A 62 5.53 3.67 17.31
C GLY A 62 4.19 3.91 16.60
N SER A 63 3.83 5.19 16.43
CA SER A 63 2.53 5.65 15.93
C SER A 63 2.50 6.01 14.45
N LYS A 64 3.64 5.98 13.76
CA LYS A 64 3.72 6.45 12.38
C LYS A 64 3.19 5.39 11.41
N PHE A 65 2.44 5.84 10.42
CA PHE A 65 2.15 5.09 9.20
C PHE A 65 3.39 5.07 8.31
N LEU A 66 3.62 3.94 7.66
CA LEU A 66 4.68 3.79 6.67
C LEU A 66 4.03 3.79 5.28
N THR A 67 4.38 4.79 4.48
CA THR A 67 3.94 4.89 3.09
C THR A 67 5.11 4.49 2.19
N ASN A 68 4.93 3.40 1.45
CA ASN A 68 5.82 3.02 0.38
C ASN A 68 5.31 3.69 -0.89
N GLU A 69 5.99 4.74 -1.31
CA GLU A 69 5.64 5.55 -2.48
C GLU A 69 6.14 4.83 -3.73
N ALA A 70 5.22 4.19 -4.45
CA ALA A 70 5.45 3.41 -5.64
C ALA A 70 4.75 4.06 -6.83
N HIS A 71 5.05 5.34 -7.04
CA HIS A 71 4.47 6.18 -8.08
C HIS A 71 5.53 6.99 -8.82
N TRP A 72 5.16 7.49 -9.99
CA TRP A 72 5.97 8.42 -10.77
C TRP A 72 5.93 9.82 -10.14
N GLN A 73 7.06 10.53 -10.23
CA GLN A 73 7.08 11.97 -10.02
C GLN A 73 7.85 12.63 -11.15
N TYR A 74 7.41 13.82 -11.53
CA TYR A 74 8.12 14.65 -12.51
C TYR A 74 8.60 15.93 -11.87
N ASN A 75 9.88 16.25 -12.09
CA ASN A 75 10.39 17.60 -11.87
C ASN A 75 10.24 18.46 -13.15
N LEU A 76 10.56 19.75 -13.04
CA LEU A 76 10.40 20.71 -14.15
C LEU A 76 11.25 20.37 -15.38
N ASP A 77 12.41 19.75 -15.20
CA ASP A 77 13.26 19.36 -16.33
C ASP A 77 12.65 18.16 -17.08
N GLN A 78 12.01 17.25 -16.35
CA GLN A 78 11.33 16.08 -16.93
C GLN A 78 10.07 16.45 -17.68
N PHE A 79 9.43 17.57 -17.32
CA PHE A 79 8.27 18.08 -18.01
C PHE A 79 8.49 18.27 -19.52
N GLU A 80 9.65 18.80 -19.91
CA GLU A 80 9.97 19.00 -21.32
C GLU A 80 10.12 17.66 -22.05
N GLY A 81 10.72 16.66 -21.39
CA GLY A 81 10.80 15.29 -21.89
C GLY A 81 9.42 14.66 -22.13
N VAL A 82 8.53 14.72 -21.14
CA VAL A 82 7.14 14.23 -21.24
C VAL A 82 6.39 14.93 -22.37
N ARG A 83 6.55 16.25 -22.49
CA ARG A 83 5.92 17.07 -23.54
C ARG A 83 6.41 16.66 -24.93
N LEU A 84 7.71 16.52 -25.12
CA LEU A 84 8.32 16.13 -26.40
C LEU A 84 7.97 14.69 -26.79
N ALA A 85 7.96 13.77 -25.82
CA ALA A 85 7.56 12.38 -26.01
C ALA A 85 6.05 12.22 -26.21
N SER A 86 5.25 13.27 -25.96
CA SER A 86 3.80 13.15 -25.86
C SER A 86 3.41 12.00 -24.94
N SER A 87 3.97 11.98 -23.72
CA SER A 87 3.61 11.02 -22.67
C SER A 87 2.68 11.61 -21.60
N SER A 88 2.34 10.82 -20.58
CA SER A 88 1.57 11.22 -19.39
C SER A 88 1.88 10.26 -18.24
N LEU A 89 1.63 10.65 -16.99
CA LEU A 89 1.84 9.76 -15.82
C LEU A 89 1.16 8.40 -16.00
N LEU A 90 -0.12 8.39 -16.40
CA LEU A 90 -0.85 7.15 -16.68
C LEU A 90 -0.24 6.29 -17.80
N MET A 91 0.41 6.91 -18.79
CA MET A 91 1.08 6.16 -19.86
C MET A 91 2.38 5.57 -19.33
N ASP A 92 3.15 6.35 -18.59
CA ASP A 92 4.41 5.93 -18.00
C ASP A 92 4.20 4.77 -17.03
N GLU A 93 3.16 4.84 -16.19
CA GLU A 93 2.74 3.74 -15.32
C GLU A 93 2.40 2.48 -16.12
N TYR A 94 1.50 2.59 -17.09
CA TYR A 94 1.06 1.46 -17.89
C TYR A 94 2.19 0.79 -18.68
N PHE A 95 3.03 1.58 -19.37
CA PHE A 95 4.09 1.04 -20.23
C PHE A 95 5.31 0.55 -19.43
N SER A 96 5.57 1.11 -18.25
CA SER A 96 6.62 0.58 -17.36
C SER A 96 6.22 -0.73 -16.70
N ARG A 97 4.91 -1.02 -16.62
CA ARG A 97 4.34 -2.16 -15.91
C ARG A 97 4.77 -2.17 -14.43
N LEU A 98 4.92 -0.99 -13.82
CA LEU A 98 5.41 -0.87 -12.45
C LEU A 98 4.51 -1.64 -11.46
N ASN A 99 3.19 -1.45 -11.51
CA ASN A 99 2.25 -2.23 -10.68
C ASN A 99 2.35 -3.75 -10.91
N HIS A 100 2.59 -4.20 -12.15
CA HIS A 100 2.81 -5.61 -12.45
C HIS A 100 4.07 -6.15 -11.76
N PHE A 101 5.20 -5.44 -11.86
CA PHE A 101 6.45 -5.88 -11.23
C PHE A 101 6.42 -5.74 -9.70
N LEU A 102 5.65 -4.79 -9.16
CA LEU A 102 5.41 -4.68 -7.71
C LEU A 102 4.71 -5.92 -7.15
N LEU A 103 3.82 -6.56 -7.92
CA LEU A 103 3.12 -7.78 -7.52
C LEU A 103 4.10 -8.90 -7.13
N ASP A 104 5.19 -9.05 -7.89
CA ASP A 104 6.25 -10.03 -7.65
C ASP A 104 7.16 -9.67 -6.46
N ARG A 105 7.03 -8.45 -5.93
CA ARG A 105 7.84 -7.94 -4.81
C ARG A 105 7.12 -7.92 -3.48
N ILE A 106 5.78 -7.99 -3.44
CA ILE A 106 5.00 -7.88 -2.19
C ILE A 106 5.51 -8.82 -1.08
N ASP A 107 5.88 -10.05 -1.44
CA ASP A 107 6.37 -11.04 -0.47
C ASP A 107 7.74 -10.70 0.13
N LYS A 108 8.53 -9.84 -0.55
CA LYS A 108 9.85 -9.36 -0.08
C LYS A 108 9.76 -8.10 0.77
N LEU A 109 8.66 -7.35 0.67
CA LEU A 109 8.50 -6.12 1.42
C LEU A 109 8.23 -6.45 2.89
N ALA A 110 9.12 -6.08 3.81
CA ALA A 110 9.03 -6.51 5.21
C ALA A 110 7.95 -5.75 5.99
N ASN A 111 7.85 -4.45 5.76
CA ASN A 111 6.83 -3.59 6.33
C ASN A 111 6.12 -2.87 5.19
N ILE A 112 4.83 -3.13 5.05
CA ILE A 112 3.93 -2.38 4.17
C ILE A 112 2.77 -1.97 5.06
N ASN A 113 2.51 -0.68 5.14
CA ASN A 113 1.24 -0.19 5.65
C ASN A 113 0.43 0.42 4.52
N MET A 114 0.93 1.46 3.85
CA MET A 114 0.27 2.02 2.67
C MET A 114 1.20 1.89 1.47
N LEU A 115 0.85 1.04 0.49
CA LEU A 115 1.54 0.97 -0.79
C LEU A 115 0.85 1.95 -1.74
N GLN A 116 1.44 3.13 -1.91
CA GLN A 116 0.86 4.19 -2.70
C GLN A 116 1.24 4.04 -4.18
N VAL A 117 0.25 3.87 -5.06
CA VAL A 117 0.46 3.60 -6.49
C VAL A 117 -0.26 4.62 -7.38
N GLU A 118 0.23 4.76 -8.61
CA GLU A 118 -0.54 5.37 -9.69
C GLU A 118 -1.39 4.32 -10.40
N ASN A 119 -2.43 4.79 -11.09
CA ASN A 119 -3.36 4.00 -11.87
C ASN A 119 -3.77 2.70 -11.15
N VAL A 120 -4.47 2.81 -10.02
CA VAL A 120 -4.88 1.64 -9.23
C VAL A 120 -5.71 0.63 -10.04
N CYS A 121 -6.32 1.03 -11.16
CA CYS A 121 -7.02 0.12 -12.06
C CYS A 121 -6.10 -0.75 -12.93
N ASP A 122 -4.79 -0.51 -12.92
CA ASP A 122 -3.77 -1.39 -13.51
C ASP A 122 -3.19 -2.30 -12.42
N HIS A 123 -3.64 -3.55 -12.38
CA HIS A 123 -3.26 -4.58 -11.41
C HIS A 123 -3.58 -4.31 -9.92
N GLY A 124 -4.39 -3.30 -9.58
CA GLY A 124 -4.70 -2.99 -8.18
C GLY A 124 -5.50 -4.07 -7.45
N LEU A 125 -6.34 -4.85 -8.15
CA LEU A 125 -7.08 -5.96 -7.54
C LEU A 125 -6.13 -7.08 -7.12
N GLU A 126 -5.15 -7.41 -7.97
CA GLU A 126 -4.13 -8.42 -7.69
C GLU A 126 -3.20 -7.98 -6.56
N LEU A 127 -2.79 -6.70 -6.57
CA LEU A 127 -2.02 -6.11 -5.47
C LEU A 127 -2.82 -6.17 -4.15
N ASN A 128 -4.08 -5.76 -4.15
CA ASN A 128 -4.92 -5.81 -2.96
C ASN A 128 -5.08 -7.24 -2.43
N ALA A 129 -5.33 -8.22 -3.30
CA ALA A 129 -5.44 -9.63 -2.90
C ALA A 129 -4.16 -10.14 -2.19
N LYS A 130 -2.97 -9.79 -2.71
CA LYS A 130 -1.70 -10.13 -2.07
C LYS A 130 -1.52 -9.46 -0.70
N LEU A 131 -1.94 -8.20 -0.56
CA LEU A 131 -1.89 -7.49 0.71
C LEU A 131 -2.90 -8.06 1.73
N GLU A 132 -4.07 -8.52 1.30
CA GLU A 132 -5.06 -9.20 2.15
C GLU A 132 -4.58 -10.58 2.64
N GLU A 133 -3.92 -11.36 1.78
CA GLU A 133 -3.25 -12.60 2.18
C GLU A 133 -2.23 -12.34 3.29
N ARG A 134 -1.42 -11.29 3.12
CA ARG A 134 -0.45 -10.85 4.13
C ARG A 134 -1.12 -10.40 5.42
N ALA A 135 -2.19 -9.61 5.34
CA ALA A 135 -2.95 -9.17 6.52
C ALA A 135 -3.50 -10.37 7.31
N THR A 136 -3.99 -11.40 6.62
CA THR A 136 -4.46 -12.64 7.25
C THR A 136 -3.35 -13.34 8.04
N VAL A 137 -2.11 -13.35 7.52
CA VAL A 137 -0.94 -13.88 8.23
C VAL A 137 -0.60 -13.01 9.44
N LEU A 138 -0.60 -11.69 9.29
CA LEU A 138 -0.35 -10.74 10.38
C LEU A 138 -1.38 -10.85 11.51
N GLY A 139 -2.67 -11.02 11.20
CA GLY A 139 -3.71 -11.21 12.21
C GLY A 139 -3.47 -12.42 13.12
N ARG A 140 -2.74 -13.44 12.64
CA ARG A 140 -2.33 -14.59 13.48
C ARG A 140 -1.20 -14.24 14.44
N GLN A 141 -0.44 -13.19 14.16
CA GLN A 141 0.68 -12.72 14.96
C GLN A 141 0.24 -11.72 16.06
N TYR A 142 -0.96 -11.13 15.93
CA TYR A 142 -1.55 -10.17 16.88
C TYR A 142 -2.78 -10.75 17.61
N PRO A 143 -2.63 -11.74 18.52
CA PRO A 143 -3.77 -12.31 19.22
C PRO A 143 -4.39 -11.33 20.22
N LYS A 144 -5.72 -11.18 20.15
CA LYS A 144 -6.55 -10.37 21.06
C LYS A 144 -6.19 -10.58 22.54
N GLY A 145 -6.09 -9.47 23.29
CA GLY A 145 -5.98 -9.47 24.75
C GLY A 145 -4.56 -9.56 25.33
N LYS A 146 -3.54 -9.79 24.50
CA LYS A 146 -2.17 -9.39 24.86
C LYS A 146 -2.02 -7.96 24.41
N GLY A 147 -2.36 -7.00 25.28
CA GLY A 147 -2.01 -5.60 25.03
C GLY A 147 -0.56 -5.52 24.57
N TYR A 148 -0.23 -4.53 23.74
CA TYR A 148 1.10 -4.32 23.16
C TYR A 148 2.14 -3.97 24.26
N SER A 149 2.29 -4.82 25.27
CA SER A 149 3.48 -4.88 26.09
C SER A 149 4.57 -5.21 25.10
N ARG A 150 5.45 -4.22 24.86
CA ARG A 150 6.68 -4.35 24.06
C ARG A 150 7.17 -5.79 24.12
N PRO A 151 7.56 -6.41 22.98
CA PRO A 151 8.08 -7.77 22.99
C PRO A 151 9.06 -7.86 24.17
N PRO A 152 8.87 -8.81 25.11
CA PRO A 152 9.78 -8.92 26.23
C PRO A 152 11.15 -9.00 25.59
N VAL A 153 12.02 -8.03 25.88
CA VAL A 153 13.43 -8.13 25.56
C VAL A 153 13.78 -9.54 26.00
N PHE A 154 14.17 -10.40 25.05
CA PHE A 154 14.55 -11.77 25.33
C PHE A 154 15.77 -11.71 26.25
N SER A 155 15.56 -11.47 27.54
CA SER A 155 16.44 -11.92 28.59
C SER A 155 16.30 -13.41 28.52
N ILE A 156 17.17 -14.03 27.72
CA ILE A 156 17.41 -15.47 27.68
C ILE A 156 17.42 -15.90 29.14
N PRO A 157 16.40 -16.61 29.64
CA PRO A 157 16.50 -17.16 30.96
C PRO A 157 17.58 -18.23 30.83
N PHE A 158 18.75 -17.94 31.41
CA PHE A 158 19.69 -18.96 31.84
C PHE A 158 18.88 -19.96 32.68
N LEU A 159 18.38 -21.02 32.05
CA LEU A 159 17.69 -22.10 32.73
C LEU A 159 18.17 -23.43 32.17
N PHE A 160 19.06 -24.01 32.96
CA PHE A 160 19.22 -25.43 33.21
C PHE A 160 19.45 -26.32 31.99
N VAL A 161 20.74 -26.54 31.72
CA VAL A 161 21.24 -27.82 31.25
C VAL A 161 20.82 -28.90 32.25
N VAL A 162 19.69 -29.57 32.00
CA VAL A 162 19.40 -30.87 32.61
C VAL A 162 20.04 -31.92 31.72
N PRO A 163 21.04 -32.69 32.21
CA PRO A 163 21.64 -33.75 31.42
C PRO A 163 20.67 -34.94 31.38
N PHE A 164 19.97 -35.11 30.26
CA PHE A 164 19.27 -36.36 29.96
C PHE A 164 20.30 -37.41 29.51
N LEU A 165 20.96 -38.01 30.50
CA LEU A 165 21.59 -39.33 30.37
C LEU A 165 20.54 -40.41 30.68
N LEU A 166 20.63 -41.52 29.94
CA LEU A 166 19.88 -42.79 30.08
C LEU A 166 18.49 -42.73 29.39
N SER A 167 18.13 -43.57 28.42
CA SER A 167 18.45 -44.99 28.16
C SER A 167 17.97 -45.29 26.71
N ARG A 168 18.86 -45.53 25.75
CA ARG A 168 19.35 -46.84 25.27
C ARG A 168 18.54 -48.09 25.71
N TRP A 169 18.13 -48.86 24.70
CA TRP A 169 17.59 -50.24 24.67
C TRP A 169 16.08 -50.42 24.75
N LEU A 170 15.44 -50.65 23.59
CA LEU A 170 14.69 -51.89 23.36
C LEU A 170 14.57 -52.16 21.85
N VAL A 171 15.40 -53.09 21.37
CA VAL A 171 15.19 -53.82 20.12
C VAL A 171 14.27 -54.99 20.45
N ILE A 172 13.05 -55.02 19.90
CA ILE A 172 12.28 -56.26 19.76
C ILE A 172 11.73 -56.32 18.32
N SER A 173 12.36 -57.20 17.55
CA SER A 173 11.79 -57.84 16.37
C SER A 173 11.18 -59.16 16.81
N MET A 174 9.95 -59.49 16.40
CA MET A 174 9.52 -60.80 15.88
C MET A 174 8.02 -60.84 15.55
N LYS A 175 7.74 -61.06 14.24
CA LYS A 175 6.70 -61.85 13.53
C LYS A 175 5.23 -62.00 14.01
N PRO A 176 4.29 -62.26 13.05
CA PRO A 176 2.85 -62.28 13.29
C PRO A 176 2.30 -63.69 13.64
N PRO A 177 1.09 -63.77 14.23
CA PRO A 177 0.12 -64.76 13.77
C PRO A 177 -1.34 -64.22 13.68
N VAL A 178 -2.13 -64.87 12.81
CA VAL A 178 -3.59 -64.76 12.64
C VAL A 178 -4.19 -66.15 12.97
N PRO A 179 -5.51 -66.32 13.19
CA PRO A 179 -6.39 -65.97 14.31
C PRO A 179 -6.85 -67.23 15.11
N PRO A 180 -7.81 -67.15 16.06
CA PRO A 180 -9.19 -67.47 15.67
C PRO A 180 -10.28 -66.61 16.34
N ALA A 181 -11.47 -66.71 15.78
CA ALA A 181 -12.73 -66.18 16.28
C ALA A 181 -13.04 -66.62 17.73
N LEU A 182 -13.74 -65.77 18.50
CA LEU A 182 -15.02 -66.08 19.16
C LEU A 182 -15.42 -64.92 20.11
N THR A 183 -16.65 -64.45 19.88
CA THR A 183 -17.67 -63.97 20.83
C THR A 183 -17.24 -63.58 22.26
N GLY A 184 -17.53 -62.34 22.63
CA GLY A 184 -17.52 -61.92 24.03
C GLY A 184 -18.01 -60.48 24.20
N LEU A 185 -19.31 -60.32 24.44
CA LEU A 185 -19.91 -59.08 24.94
C LEU A 185 -19.28 -58.74 26.29
N ALA A 186 -18.38 -57.75 26.31
CA ALA A 186 -17.94 -57.10 27.53
C ALA A 186 -18.27 -55.61 27.42
N SER A 187 -19.28 -55.20 28.19
CA SER A 187 -19.64 -53.82 28.45
C SER A 187 -18.46 -53.09 29.09
N SER A 188 -17.59 -52.53 28.25
CA SER A 188 -16.59 -51.56 28.69
C SER A 188 -17.29 -50.22 28.88
N MET A 189 -17.62 -49.92 30.14
CA MET A 189 -17.85 -48.55 30.57
C MET A 189 -16.51 -47.80 30.41
N ILE A 190 -16.31 -47.21 29.23
CA ILE A 190 -15.28 -46.20 29.03
C ILE A 190 -15.68 -45.03 29.95
N PRO A 191 -14.83 -44.65 30.93
CA PRO A 191 -15.13 -43.52 31.78
C PRO A 191 -15.19 -42.27 30.90
N LEU A 192 -16.39 -41.71 30.78
CA LEU A 192 -16.72 -40.45 30.10
C LEU A 192 -16.16 -39.23 30.86
N SER A 193 -14.95 -39.35 31.42
CA SER A 193 -14.37 -38.45 32.42
C SER A 193 -13.06 -37.80 31.96
N LEU A 194 -12.64 -38.02 30.71
CA LEU A 194 -11.38 -37.47 30.16
C LEU A 194 -11.54 -36.90 28.74
N VAL A 195 -12.77 -36.53 28.35
CA VAL A 195 -13.00 -35.48 27.35
C VAL A 195 -13.30 -34.19 28.12
N GLY A 196 -12.45 -33.89 29.10
CA GLY A 196 -12.34 -32.58 29.71
C GLY A 196 -11.76 -31.66 28.65
N CYS A 197 -12.65 -31.19 27.77
CA CYS A 197 -12.50 -30.13 26.79
C CYS A 197 -11.19 -29.36 26.94
N LEU A 198 -10.16 -29.84 26.24
CA LEU A 198 -9.14 -28.96 25.68
C LEU A 198 -9.84 -28.15 24.56
N LEU A 199 -10.84 -27.35 24.94
CA LEU A 199 -11.27 -26.18 24.20
C LEU A 199 -10.09 -25.21 24.32
N ILE A 200 -9.01 -25.52 23.61
CA ILE A 200 -8.16 -24.48 23.08
C ILE A 200 -9.13 -23.68 22.23
N THR A 201 -9.71 -22.63 22.81
CA THR A 201 -10.29 -21.54 22.05
C THR A 201 -9.11 -21.04 21.23
N LEU A 202 -8.93 -21.61 20.04
CA LEU A 202 -8.21 -20.96 18.97
C LEU A 202 -8.99 -19.66 18.81
N SER A 203 -8.53 -18.59 19.48
CA SER A 203 -8.94 -17.24 19.12
C SER A 203 -8.66 -17.16 17.63
N ALA A 204 -9.74 -17.14 16.85
CA ALA A 204 -9.63 -16.99 15.43
C ALA A 204 -8.82 -15.72 15.20
N ALA A 205 -7.71 -15.86 14.48
CA ALA A 205 -6.93 -14.71 14.05
C ALA A 205 -7.87 -13.73 13.36
N SER A 206 -7.90 -12.49 13.85
CA SER A 206 -8.73 -11.45 13.26
C SER A 206 -7.84 -10.37 12.67
N VAL A 207 -8.18 -9.92 11.47
CA VAL A 207 -7.57 -8.72 10.88
C VAL A 207 -7.82 -7.49 11.75
N ASP A 208 -8.94 -7.47 12.47
CA ASP A 208 -9.33 -6.36 13.34
C ASP A 208 -8.38 -6.17 14.56
N ASP A 209 -7.60 -7.18 14.92
CA ASP A 209 -6.62 -7.11 16.01
C ASP A 209 -5.25 -6.57 15.55
N ILE A 210 -5.02 -6.41 14.24
CA ILE A 210 -3.77 -5.88 13.69
C ILE A 210 -3.68 -4.39 14.05
N PRO A 211 -2.53 -3.88 14.55
CA PRO A 211 -2.30 -2.44 14.65
C PRO A 211 -2.51 -1.76 13.29
N LEU A 212 -3.27 -0.67 13.23
CA LEU A 212 -3.64 0.01 11.99
C LEU A 212 -2.39 0.41 11.18
N ASN A 213 -1.31 0.81 11.85
CA ASN A 213 -0.05 1.17 11.19
C ASN A 213 0.81 -0.02 10.73
N HIS A 214 0.32 -1.25 10.93
CA HIS A 214 0.91 -2.49 10.43
C HIS A 214 -0.02 -3.18 9.42
N TYR A 215 -1.24 -2.66 9.22
CA TYR A 215 -2.20 -3.24 8.29
C TYR A 215 -1.82 -2.83 6.85
N PRO A 216 -1.50 -3.80 5.97
CA PRO A 216 -1.11 -3.50 4.60
C PRO A 216 -2.34 -3.15 3.75
N MET A 217 -2.28 -2.04 3.03
CA MET A 217 -3.34 -1.57 2.12
C MET A 217 -2.72 -0.87 0.92
N ILE A 218 -3.40 -0.98 -0.23
CA ILE A 218 -3.08 -0.21 -1.42
C ILE A 218 -3.70 1.19 -1.31
N MET A 219 -2.88 2.21 -1.55
CA MET A 219 -3.27 3.61 -1.54
C MET A 219 -3.28 4.17 -2.96
N SER A 220 -4.34 4.87 -3.33
CA SER A 220 -4.37 5.68 -4.54
C SER A 220 -3.60 6.99 -4.32
N HIS A 221 -2.48 7.19 -5.02
CA HIS A 221 -1.74 8.47 -5.07
C HIS A 221 -2.61 9.58 -5.66
N ASP A 222 -2.63 10.78 -5.06
CA ASP A 222 -3.39 11.94 -5.56
C ASP A 222 -4.80 11.55 -6.07
N ALA A 223 -5.55 10.80 -5.25
CA ALA A 223 -6.71 10.02 -5.66
C ALA A 223 -7.79 10.85 -6.40
N GLY A 224 -7.90 12.13 -6.09
CA GLY A 224 -8.81 13.05 -6.75
C GLY A 224 -8.52 13.31 -8.24
N MET A 225 -7.31 13.04 -8.72
CA MET A 225 -6.95 13.22 -10.12
C MET A 225 -7.75 12.32 -11.07
N GLY A 226 -8.34 11.23 -10.56
CA GLY A 226 -9.22 10.36 -11.32
C GLY A 226 -10.53 11.01 -11.80
N TYR A 227 -10.91 12.17 -11.22
CA TYR A 227 -12.04 12.97 -11.69
C TYR A 227 -11.69 13.92 -12.84
N THR A 228 -10.41 14.07 -13.19
CA THR A 228 -10.02 14.93 -14.31
C THR A 228 -10.31 14.20 -15.61
N GLU A 229 -11.03 14.84 -16.53
CA GLU A 229 -11.24 14.29 -17.88
C GLU A 229 -9.92 14.18 -18.65
N ASP A 230 -9.85 13.25 -19.60
CA ASP A 230 -8.70 13.16 -20.49
C ASP A 230 -8.55 14.45 -21.29
N SER A 231 -7.35 15.01 -21.32
CA SER A 231 -7.07 16.28 -21.96
C SER A 231 -5.70 16.29 -22.61
N LEU A 232 -5.60 16.96 -23.75
CA LEU A 232 -4.33 17.22 -24.42
C LEU A 232 -3.53 18.34 -23.77
N GLN A 233 -4.10 19.06 -22.80
CA GLN A 233 -3.36 20.08 -22.07
C GLN A 233 -2.26 19.40 -21.25
N ASN A 234 -1.01 19.87 -21.40
CA ASN A 234 0.14 19.29 -20.70
C ASN A 234 -0.07 19.26 -19.17
N ILE A 235 -0.74 20.27 -18.62
CA ILE A 235 -1.09 20.39 -17.19
C ILE A 235 -2.01 19.27 -16.68
N VAL A 236 -2.75 18.59 -17.55
CA VAL A 236 -3.57 17.43 -17.18
C VAL A 236 -2.77 16.15 -17.38
N ARG A 237 -2.04 16.05 -18.51
CA ARG A 237 -1.23 14.87 -18.83
C ARG A 237 -0.14 14.56 -17.80
N TRP A 238 0.46 15.60 -17.21
CA TRP A 238 1.55 15.48 -16.24
C TRP A 238 1.08 15.29 -14.79
N SER A 239 -0.23 15.42 -14.52
CA SER A 239 -0.77 15.49 -13.16
C SER A 239 -1.81 14.39 -12.94
N LYS A 240 -2.52 14.00 -14.01
CA LYS A 240 -3.50 12.92 -13.97
C LYS A 240 -2.77 11.60 -13.84
N ASN A 241 -2.90 10.98 -12.67
CA ASN A 241 -2.26 9.73 -12.30
C ASN A 241 -3.25 8.63 -11.89
N GLN A 242 -4.55 8.90 -11.90
CA GLN A 242 -5.58 7.90 -11.62
C GLN A 242 -6.62 7.85 -12.74
N VAL A 243 -7.26 6.69 -12.87
CA VAL A 243 -8.41 6.48 -13.74
C VAL A 243 -9.64 6.28 -12.87
N GLY A 244 -10.69 7.06 -13.16
CA GLY A 244 -12.00 6.90 -12.53
C GLY A 244 -12.14 7.60 -11.18
N HIS A 245 -13.39 7.81 -10.78
CA HIS A 245 -13.74 8.43 -9.50
C HIS A 245 -13.45 7.49 -8.30
N LEU A 246 -13.55 7.97 -7.05
CA LEU A 246 -13.10 7.20 -5.88
C LEU A 246 -13.80 5.84 -5.73
N LYS A 247 -15.11 5.77 -6.02
CA LYS A 247 -15.81 4.46 -6.04
C LYS A 247 -15.20 3.47 -7.05
N GLN A 248 -14.86 3.92 -8.26
CA GLN A 248 -14.21 3.06 -9.27
C GLN A 248 -12.83 2.63 -8.78
N GLN A 249 -12.09 3.50 -8.10
CA GLN A 249 -10.80 3.14 -7.51
C GLN A 249 -10.93 2.05 -6.43
N VAL A 250 -11.99 2.09 -5.59
CA VAL A 250 -12.31 0.99 -4.66
C VAL A 250 -12.62 -0.29 -5.42
N ASP A 251 -13.41 -0.21 -6.49
CA ASP A 251 -13.75 -1.34 -7.38
C ASP A 251 -12.48 -1.91 -8.07
N CYS A 252 -11.43 -1.09 -8.21
CA CYS A 252 -10.11 -1.46 -8.73
C CYS A 252 -9.11 -1.92 -7.65
N GLY A 253 -9.51 -1.96 -6.37
CA GLY A 253 -8.70 -2.50 -5.27
C GLY A 253 -8.20 -1.48 -4.25
N ALA A 254 -8.31 -0.17 -4.50
CA ALA A 254 -7.89 0.85 -3.54
C ALA A 254 -8.58 0.68 -2.17
N ARG A 255 -7.82 0.79 -1.08
CA ARG A 255 -8.35 0.80 0.30
C ARG A 255 -7.88 2.01 1.11
N ALA A 256 -6.94 2.78 0.58
CA ALA A 256 -6.52 4.07 1.12
C ALA A 256 -6.47 5.14 0.02
N PHE A 257 -6.68 6.40 0.38
CA PHE A 257 -6.82 7.52 -0.55
C PHE A 257 -6.04 8.73 -0.09
N ASP A 258 -5.10 9.19 -0.90
CA ASP A 258 -4.44 10.48 -0.75
C ASP A 258 -5.35 11.59 -1.29
N MET A 259 -5.91 12.40 -0.40
CA MET A 259 -6.85 13.47 -0.72
C MET A 259 -6.27 14.84 -0.36
N ARG A 260 -6.29 15.76 -1.32
CA ARG A 260 -5.75 17.12 -1.17
C ARG A 260 -6.81 18.15 -1.46
N GLY A 261 -7.07 19.04 -0.50
CA GLY A 261 -8.18 19.99 -0.52
C GLY A 261 -7.74 21.42 -0.84
N ALA A 262 -8.41 22.04 -1.81
CA ALA A 262 -8.20 23.42 -2.23
C ALA A 262 -9.40 24.29 -1.87
N CYS A 263 -9.21 25.31 -1.04
CA CYS A 263 -10.25 26.22 -0.59
C CYS A 263 -10.37 27.39 -1.56
N GLY A 264 -11.54 27.53 -2.19
CA GLY A 264 -11.87 28.68 -3.04
C GLY A 264 -12.50 29.83 -2.25
N ASP A 265 -12.41 31.03 -2.80
CA ASP A 265 -13.06 32.24 -2.26
C ASP A 265 -14.60 32.15 -2.25
N ASP A 266 -15.15 31.21 -3.02
CA ASP A 266 -16.58 30.89 -3.07
C ASP A 266 -17.04 29.97 -1.92
N GLY A 267 -16.14 29.62 -0.99
CA GLY A 267 -16.41 28.74 0.13
C GLY A 267 -16.53 27.27 -0.25
N VAL A 268 -16.22 26.89 -1.50
CA VAL A 268 -16.22 25.50 -1.96
C VAL A 268 -14.81 24.94 -1.85
N VAL A 269 -14.67 23.87 -1.07
CA VAL A 269 -13.46 23.05 -1.05
C VAL A 269 -13.48 22.12 -2.25
N ARG A 270 -12.51 22.31 -3.15
CA ARG A 270 -12.27 21.49 -4.34
C ARG A 270 -11.10 20.53 -4.09
N ILE A 271 -10.88 19.62 -5.02
CA ILE A 271 -9.70 18.74 -5.01
C ILE A 271 -8.57 19.39 -5.81
N HIS A 272 -7.31 19.14 -5.47
CA HIS A 272 -6.18 19.61 -6.26
C HIS A 272 -5.01 18.61 -6.26
N HIS A 273 -4.04 18.88 -7.14
CA HIS A 273 -2.72 18.28 -7.14
C HIS A 273 -1.70 19.40 -7.38
N GLY A 274 -0.90 19.73 -6.36
CA GLY A 274 -0.05 20.91 -6.38
C GLY A 274 -0.87 22.19 -6.59
N ILE A 275 -0.56 22.97 -7.62
CA ILE A 275 -1.31 24.18 -7.99
C ILE A 275 -2.52 23.92 -8.89
N PHE A 276 -2.68 22.69 -9.39
CA PHE A 276 -3.75 22.34 -10.32
C PHE A 276 -5.02 21.99 -9.54
N VAL A 277 -5.99 22.90 -9.56
CA VAL A 277 -7.31 22.68 -8.93
C VAL A 277 -8.25 22.01 -9.93
N ILE A 278 -8.84 20.90 -9.50
CA ILE A 278 -9.86 20.16 -10.24
C ILE A 278 -11.21 20.78 -9.86
N ASP A 279 -12.05 21.13 -10.84
CA ASP A 279 -13.37 21.71 -10.58
C ASP A 279 -14.40 20.65 -10.13
N VAL A 280 -14.04 19.93 -9.07
CA VAL A 280 -14.82 18.88 -8.42
C VAL A 280 -14.79 19.16 -6.93
N PRO A 281 -15.95 19.41 -6.29
CA PRO A 281 -16.02 19.59 -4.85
C PRO A 281 -15.51 18.34 -4.11
N LEU A 282 -14.70 18.53 -3.07
CA LEU A 282 -14.23 17.45 -2.19
C LEU A 282 -15.41 16.65 -1.63
N ARG A 283 -16.52 17.33 -1.32
CA ARG A 283 -17.77 16.68 -0.89
C ARG A 283 -18.19 15.56 -1.84
N LYS A 284 -18.21 15.82 -3.14
CA LYS A 284 -18.65 14.85 -4.14
C LYS A 284 -17.75 13.61 -4.12
N ALA A 285 -16.43 13.80 -4.00
CA ALA A 285 -15.52 12.66 -3.92
C ALA A 285 -15.72 11.81 -2.67
N LEU A 286 -15.94 12.44 -1.51
CA LEU A 286 -16.22 11.73 -0.27
C LEU A 286 -17.58 11.01 -0.30
N GLU A 287 -18.59 11.59 -0.94
CA GLU A 287 -19.89 10.92 -1.17
C GLU A 287 -19.73 9.63 -2.00
N ASP A 288 -18.88 9.66 -3.03
CA ASP A 288 -18.58 8.46 -3.82
C ASP A 288 -17.90 7.37 -2.97
N LEU A 289 -17.01 7.77 -2.06
CA LEU A 289 -16.36 6.85 -1.14
C LEU A 289 -17.31 6.30 -0.07
N ILE A 290 -18.21 7.13 0.47
CA ILE A 290 -19.27 6.72 1.40
C ILE A 290 -20.19 5.69 0.75
N ALA A 291 -20.56 5.90 -0.52
CA ALA A 291 -21.35 4.95 -1.29
C ALA A 291 -20.58 3.62 -1.45
N ALA A 292 -19.29 3.67 -1.82
CA ALA A 292 -18.44 2.50 -1.96
C ALA A 292 -18.29 1.70 -0.66
N ALA A 293 -18.15 2.38 0.49
CA ALA A 293 -18.05 1.76 1.81
C ALA A 293 -19.38 1.09 2.23
N GLY A 294 -20.52 1.69 1.88
CA GLY A 294 -21.84 1.10 2.17
C GLY A 294 -22.11 -0.21 1.42
N GLU A 295 -21.48 -0.40 0.27
CA GLU A 295 -21.52 -1.66 -0.49
C GLU A 295 -20.64 -2.76 0.13
N ARG A 296 -19.74 -2.42 1.06
CA ARG A 296 -18.69 -3.29 1.64
C ARG A 296 -18.55 -3.07 3.15
N PRO A 297 -19.58 -3.40 3.95
CA PRO A 297 -19.63 -3.07 5.38
C PRO A 297 -18.55 -3.74 6.23
N GLU A 298 -17.83 -4.74 5.72
CA GLU A 298 -16.72 -5.40 6.40
C GLU A 298 -15.36 -4.72 6.18
N GLU A 299 -15.25 -3.89 5.14
CA GLU A 299 -14.00 -3.26 4.75
C GLU A 299 -13.74 -1.96 5.50
N LEU A 300 -12.46 -1.65 5.70
CA LEU A 300 -12.02 -0.34 6.17
C LEU A 300 -11.43 0.42 4.99
N LEU A 301 -12.01 1.60 4.68
CA LEU A 301 -11.41 2.55 3.76
C LEU A 301 -10.71 3.66 4.56
N LEU A 302 -9.54 4.08 4.11
CA LEU A 302 -8.71 5.07 4.78
C LEU A 302 -8.59 6.33 3.92
N VAL A 303 -8.85 7.51 4.49
CA VAL A 303 -8.64 8.80 3.81
C VAL A 303 -7.52 9.55 4.53
N GLN A 304 -6.46 9.83 3.79
CA GLN A 304 -5.35 10.68 4.23
C GLN A 304 -5.54 12.07 3.65
N TYR A 305 -5.72 13.08 4.50
CA TYR A 305 -5.60 14.47 4.08
C TYR A 305 -4.15 14.94 4.11
N GLN A 306 -3.70 15.58 3.04
CA GLN A 306 -2.40 16.22 3.00
C GLN A 306 -2.36 17.41 2.03
N GLN A 307 -1.32 18.24 2.19
CA GLN A 307 -0.99 19.37 1.31
C GLN A 307 -2.19 20.24 0.92
N TYR A 308 -2.64 21.15 1.79
CA TYR A 308 -3.77 22.03 1.51
C TYR A 308 -3.42 23.18 0.55
N LEU A 309 -4.42 23.73 -0.14
CA LEU A 309 -4.26 24.91 -1.00
C LEU A 309 -5.32 26.00 -0.66
N PRO A 310 -4.95 27.15 -0.07
CA PRO A 310 -3.62 27.46 0.48
C PRO A 310 -3.32 26.65 1.75
N ASP A 311 -2.04 26.41 2.02
CA ASP A 311 -1.59 25.70 3.22
C ASP A 311 -1.74 26.58 4.47
N THR A 312 -2.97 26.59 5.00
CA THR A 312 -3.40 27.44 6.12
C THR A 312 -4.33 26.67 7.05
N GLU A 313 -4.32 27.01 8.34
CA GLU A 313 -5.24 26.42 9.34
C GLU A 313 -6.72 26.68 9.01
N GLU A 314 -7.02 27.78 8.33
CA GLU A 314 -8.37 28.09 7.87
C GLU A 314 -8.82 27.10 6.79
N CYS A 315 -8.00 26.89 5.75
CA CYS A 315 -8.34 25.94 4.69
C CYS A 315 -8.41 24.51 5.23
N ARG A 316 -7.45 24.10 6.09
CA ARG A 316 -7.50 22.82 6.80
C ARG A 316 -8.83 22.62 7.53
N ARG A 317 -9.32 23.64 8.23
CA ARG A 317 -10.60 23.56 8.97
C ARG A 317 -11.79 23.39 8.03
N GLU A 318 -11.81 24.09 6.90
CA GLU A 318 -12.89 23.93 5.91
C GLU A 318 -12.86 22.54 5.25
N VAL A 319 -11.68 21.96 4.99
CA VAL A 319 -11.56 20.56 4.52
C VAL A 319 -12.16 19.59 5.54
N TRP A 320 -11.79 19.71 6.81
CA TRP A 320 -12.33 18.86 7.87
C TRP A 320 -13.83 19.05 8.08
N LYS A 321 -14.34 20.28 7.96
CA LYS A 321 -15.77 20.58 8.03
C LYS A 321 -16.57 19.84 6.95
N VAL A 322 -16.04 19.69 5.74
CA VAL A 322 -16.70 18.87 4.70
C VAL A 322 -16.85 17.42 5.15
N SER A 323 -15.82 16.83 5.75
CA SER A 323 -15.87 15.48 6.33
C SER A 323 -16.92 15.37 7.45
N GLU A 324 -16.91 16.31 8.40
CA GLU A 324 -17.85 16.30 9.52
C GLU A 324 -19.31 16.45 9.07
N GLU A 325 -19.58 17.31 8.10
CA GLU A 325 -20.93 17.51 7.53
C GLU A 325 -21.45 16.27 6.79
N LEU A 326 -20.56 15.39 6.32
CA LEU A 326 -20.90 14.10 5.71
C LEU A 326 -21.03 12.96 6.74
N GLY A 327 -20.86 13.26 8.03
CA GLY A 327 -20.90 12.26 9.09
C GLY A 327 -19.68 11.34 9.13
N LEU A 328 -18.57 11.75 8.51
CA LEU A 328 -17.28 11.10 8.73
C LEU A 328 -16.75 11.45 10.12
N MET A 329 -15.83 10.65 10.63
CA MET A 329 -15.25 10.86 11.95
C MET A 329 -14.64 12.26 12.10
N LYS A 330 -14.75 12.83 13.31
CA LYS A 330 -14.03 14.05 13.66
C LYS A 330 -12.53 13.81 13.57
N SER A 331 -11.79 14.86 13.24
CA SER A 331 -10.34 14.80 13.12
C SER A 331 -9.69 14.14 14.35
N LEU A 332 -8.98 13.03 14.12
CA LEU A 332 -7.98 12.51 15.03
C LEU A 332 -6.61 12.95 14.50
N GLY A 333 -5.96 13.88 15.20
CA GLY A 333 -4.61 14.34 14.84
C GLY A 333 -4.53 15.61 13.97
N GLY A 334 -5.66 16.22 13.59
CA GLY A 334 -5.66 17.50 12.89
C GLY A 334 -5.64 18.71 13.81
N GLY A 335 -5.19 19.85 13.30
CA GLY A 335 -5.14 21.12 14.06
C GLY A 335 -4.14 21.13 15.22
N GLY A 336 -3.09 20.31 15.16
CA GLY A 336 -2.04 20.23 16.19
C GLY A 336 -2.25 19.14 17.25
N ASP A 337 -3.32 18.34 17.16
CA ASP A 337 -3.42 17.11 17.92
C ASP A 337 -2.33 16.11 17.50
N SER A 338 -1.71 15.42 18.46
CA SER A 338 -0.56 14.59 18.14
C SER A 338 -0.96 13.25 17.52
N CYS A 339 -0.17 12.82 16.52
CA CYS A 339 -0.19 11.46 15.91
C CYS A 339 -0.11 10.33 16.95
N GLU A 340 0.20 10.64 18.19
CA GLU A 340 0.11 9.76 19.35
C GLU A 340 -1.28 9.13 19.51
N LYS A 341 -2.36 9.82 19.11
CA LYS A 341 -3.72 9.24 19.14
C LYS A 341 -3.90 8.05 18.20
N LEU A 342 -3.06 7.93 17.17
CA LEU A 342 -3.02 6.79 16.26
C LEU A 342 -2.19 5.63 16.83
N ARG A 343 -1.44 5.85 17.91
CA ARG A 343 -0.56 4.83 18.48
C ARG A 343 -1.36 3.65 19.00
N GLY A 344 -1.08 2.47 18.44
CA GLY A 344 -1.65 1.21 18.91
C GLY A 344 -3.13 1.05 18.60
N LEU A 345 -3.73 1.97 17.84
CA LEU A 345 -5.07 1.81 17.30
C LEU A 345 -5.09 0.57 16.42
N THR A 346 -6.02 -0.36 16.63
CA THR A 346 -6.17 -1.53 15.76
C THR A 346 -7.08 -1.24 14.56
N VAL A 347 -7.09 -2.14 13.57
CA VAL A 347 -8.03 -2.07 12.44
C VAL A 347 -9.49 -2.10 12.92
N GLY A 348 -9.82 -2.92 13.91
CA GLY A 348 -11.15 -2.99 14.49
C GLY A 348 -11.57 -1.70 15.18
N GLU A 349 -10.67 -1.11 15.97
CA GLU A 349 -10.93 0.19 16.60
C GLU A 349 -11.08 1.29 15.55
N ALA A 350 -10.27 1.28 14.49
CA ALA A 350 -10.39 2.21 13.37
C ALA A 350 -11.74 2.06 12.63
N LYS A 351 -12.23 0.83 12.43
CA LYS A 351 -13.58 0.57 11.91
C LYS A 351 -14.67 1.13 12.83
N ASP A 352 -14.52 0.95 14.14
CA ASP A 352 -15.47 1.49 15.11
C ASP A 352 -15.49 3.02 15.10
N TYR A 353 -14.33 3.68 15.01
CA TYR A 353 -14.24 5.14 14.86
C TYR A 353 -14.82 5.63 13.54
N GLY A 354 -14.56 4.92 12.44
CA GLY A 354 -14.95 5.28 11.09
C GLY A 354 -16.35 4.82 10.67
N LYS A 355 -17.15 4.28 11.58
CA LYS A 355 -18.44 3.66 11.26
C LYS A 355 -19.45 4.67 10.73
N LEU A 356 -20.01 4.37 9.56
CA LEU A 356 -21.00 5.19 8.87
C LEU A 356 -22.43 4.73 9.13
N ALA A 357 -23.40 5.61 8.89
CA ALA A 357 -24.82 5.31 9.01
C ALA A 357 -25.31 4.22 8.04
N ASN A 358 -24.64 4.05 6.89
CA ASN A 358 -24.94 3.02 5.89
C ASN A 358 -24.26 1.67 6.19
N GLY A 359 -23.53 1.55 7.30
CA GLY A 359 -22.84 0.33 7.71
C GLY A 359 -21.38 0.21 7.25
N GLY A 360 -20.92 1.04 6.34
CA GLY A 360 -19.51 1.07 5.90
C GLY A 360 -18.57 1.68 6.94
N HIS A 361 -17.26 1.57 6.70
CA HIS A 361 -16.23 2.15 7.57
C HIS A 361 -15.25 3.02 6.78
N ILE A 362 -15.16 4.31 7.12
CA ILE A 362 -14.16 5.25 6.60
C ILE A 362 -13.40 5.89 7.77
N PHE A 363 -12.10 5.61 7.86
CA PHE A 363 -11.21 6.25 8.82
C PHE A 363 -10.45 7.40 8.15
N VAL A 364 -10.58 8.61 8.70
CA VAL A 364 -9.98 9.83 8.16
C VAL A 364 -8.88 10.32 9.09
N PHE A 365 -7.71 10.64 8.56
CA PHE A 365 -6.61 11.23 9.30
C PHE A 365 -5.84 12.25 8.46
N GLU A 366 -5.04 13.07 9.11
CA GLU A 366 -4.18 14.06 8.47
C GLU A 366 -2.73 13.60 8.46
N ALA A 367 -2.06 13.69 7.31
CA ALA A 367 -0.63 13.47 7.20
C ALA A 367 0.12 14.71 7.71
N GLY A 368 0.48 14.71 8.98
CA GLY A 368 1.49 15.62 9.52
C GLY A 368 2.90 15.02 9.45
N GLU A 369 3.93 15.86 9.60
CA GLU A 369 5.37 15.46 9.68
C GLU A 369 5.64 14.34 10.71
N ASN A 370 4.73 14.14 11.65
CA ASN A 370 4.82 13.15 12.71
C ASN A 370 3.93 11.92 12.52
N CYS A 371 3.06 11.87 11.50
CA CYS A 371 2.05 10.83 11.33
C CYS A 371 2.43 9.82 10.24
N THR A 372 3.10 10.27 9.18
CA THR A 372 3.53 9.42 8.08
C THR A 372 5.06 9.44 7.95
N LEU A 373 5.62 8.32 7.49
CA LEU A 373 6.97 8.23 6.96
C LEU A 373 6.82 7.81 5.50
N GLY A 374 6.96 8.77 4.58
CA GLY A 374 7.03 8.52 3.14
C GLY A 374 8.47 8.57 2.67
N ARG A 375 8.88 7.61 1.83
CA ARG A 375 10.12 7.66 1.04
C ARG A 375 9.95 6.88 -0.25
N GLY A 376 10.29 7.51 -1.38
CA GLY A 376 10.49 6.86 -2.67
C GLY A 376 9.92 7.68 -3.82
N ASN A 377 10.75 8.09 -4.77
CA ASN A 377 10.30 8.79 -5.98
C ASN A 377 11.01 8.20 -7.20
N LEU A 378 10.24 7.78 -8.21
CA LEU A 378 10.81 7.37 -9.50
C LEU A 378 10.88 8.54 -10.47
N ASN A 379 12.09 8.82 -10.95
CA ASN A 379 12.40 9.88 -11.89
C ASN A 379 12.90 9.28 -13.21
N CYS A 380 12.18 9.51 -14.30
CA CYS A 380 12.45 8.82 -15.57
C CYS A 380 13.25 9.62 -16.60
N TYR A 381 13.09 10.93 -16.60
CA TYR A 381 13.74 11.82 -17.55
C TYR A 381 14.94 12.48 -16.86
N THR A 382 16.11 12.44 -17.47
CA THR A 382 17.34 13.01 -16.90
C THR A 382 18.08 13.73 -18.01
N LYS A 383 18.61 14.93 -17.75
CA LYS A 383 19.52 15.56 -18.70
C LYS A 383 20.86 14.81 -18.70
N PRO A 384 21.58 14.76 -19.84
CA PRO A 384 22.84 14.01 -19.95
C PRO A 384 23.96 14.42 -18.99
N ASP A 385 23.91 15.63 -18.43
CA ASP A 385 24.93 16.21 -17.54
C ASP A 385 24.61 16.07 -16.03
N ASP A 386 23.39 15.66 -15.68
CA ASP A 386 22.92 15.57 -14.29
C ASP A 386 23.23 14.22 -13.62
N SER A 387 23.93 13.30 -14.31
CA SER A 387 24.23 11.96 -13.75
C SER A 387 25.19 11.99 -12.55
N GLN A 388 25.82 13.14 -12.24
CA GLN A 388 26.72 13.31 -11.09
C GLN A 388 26.03 13.85 -9.82
N THR A 389 24.79 14.29 -9.92
CA THR A 389 24.05 14.96 -8.83
C THR A 389 23.06 14.04 -8.09
N PHE A 390 22.97 12.77 -8.49
CA PHE A 390 22.00 11.80 -7.96
C PHE A 390 22.50 10.93 -6.79
N GLU A 391 23.61 11.26 -6.14
CA GLU A 391 24.04 10.56 -4.91
C GLU A 391 23.11 10.79 -3.70
N SER A 392 22.08 11.65 -3.81
CA SER A 392 21.13 11.93 -2.72
C SER A 392 19.66 11.90 -3.16
N CYS A 393 19.14 10.72 -3.49
CA CYS A 393 17.71 10.42 -3.40
C CYS A 393 17.52 9.22 -2.47
#